data_AF-A0A2M8C5M4-F1
#
_entry.id   AF-A0A2M8C5M4-F1
#
_cell.length_a   1.000
_cell.length_b   1.000
_cell.length_c   1.000
_cell.angle_alpha   90.00
_cell.angle_beta   90.00
_cell.angle_gamma   90.00
#
_symmetry.space_group_name_H-M   'P 1'
#
loop_
_entity.id
_entity.type
_entity.pdbx_description
1 polymer ?
#
loop_
_entity_poly.entity_id
_entity_poly.type
_entity_poly.pdbx_seq_one_letter_code
_entity_poly.pdbx_strand_id
1 'polypeptide(L)'
;MAEIIQQLWISGAGLLQNIENFFGQFLQNLDPSLFQNVIIGILMVLIFIGEQIFSEVKTQEKRGEFSKMVIFYEILNITSTAVLAILSIFVISFFKDSIDSQQIHSVELKAKLIISILTAIVAFILIKPIFKFQIFFRGKRHKFEIDFLKSLNFSKIFKFRNQAKAEKMVRAWNSFWSEKSEFNERDFTNLFISHIDDAINYEKFELAVQLAQTYVFNIEKRDRFSAGYDILPKVFKWNEIFWNKQQLWLKDYDTEKKIQNFFSQKHFPTFRAWALKLHKKINSKRERFWNWHYFGGEFFQAIIKALLKDGHGPYQLFSSFKKHIEESLEKLNKIKDEEERKKYDHYITRLFASFCPTFFNEIDSAPSNYSIWEHDFPKEWKISMANTKSGIPGVILHEFLQWSRDRIFKSDKKVDFDKDLTEVINGIFPNVHSSLFTSFLMLFFSAEVKYAIEKEPNFYILGTSVSWTGSAEESEVDRDKRLAKMMNAKAESQKEETIKIIFNFFSHYWDKLKITLDNNNKDTWENADNKKRESMLKIARKEKLEKIKVEIESDEIKEICKESERKELYRKDFLELVELLLLEIEK
;
A
#
# COMPACT_ATOMS: atom_id res chain seq x y z
N MET A 1 6.25 51.58 9.97
CA MET A 1 5.42 50.80 10.93
C MET A 1 4.76 51.70 11.97
N ALA A 2 5.49 52.60 12.63
CA ALA A 2 4.90 53.54 13.61
C ALA A 2 3.83 54.47 13.00
N GLU A 3 4.05 55.05 11.81
CA GLU A 3 3.04 55.88 11.12
C GLU A 3 1.78 55.11 10.69
N ILE A 4 1.92 53.84 10.29
CA ILE A 4 0.80 52.98 9.93
C ILE A 4 -0.04 52.65 11.18
N ILE A 5 0.62 52.36 12.30
CA ILE A 5 -0.05 52.15 13.59
C ILE A 5 -0.77 53.44 14.04
N GLN A 6 -0.15 54.60 13.84
CA GLN A 6 -0.74 55.89 14.20
C GLN A 6 -1.94 56.24 13.30
N GLN A 7 -1.88 55.99 11.98
CA GLN A 7 -3.01 56.15 11.07
C GLN A 7 -4.15 55.17 11.34
N LEU A 8 -3.83 53.91 11.69
CA LEU A 8 -4.83 52.92 12.12
C LEU A 8 -5.49 53.33 13.44
N TRP A 9 -4.72 53.94 14.36
CA TRP A 9 -5.24 54.42 15.63
C TRP A 9 -6.16 55.64 15.45
N ILE A 10 -5.78 56.60 14.61
CA ILE A 10 -6.60 57.78 14.27
C ILE A 10 -7.88 57.34 13.52
N SER A 11 -7.76 56.43 12.56
CA SER A 11 -8.92 55.89 11.83
C SER A 11 -9.84 55.09 12.75
N GLY A 12 -9.28 54.29 13.66
CA GLY A 12 -10.03 53.54 14.67
C GLY A 12 -10.76 54.46 15.65
N ALA A 13 -10.13 55.54 16.10
CA ALA A 13 -10.74 56.54 16.97
C ALA A 13 -11.91 57.26 16.27
N GLY A 14 -11.75 57.64 15.00
CA GLY A 14 -12.83 58.25 14.21
C GLY A 14 -14.00 57.29 13.96
N LEU A 15 -13.72 56.00 13.71
CA LEU A 15 -14.74 54.98 13.52
C LEU A 15 -15.52 54.71 14.81
N LEU A 16 -14.82 54.63 15.96
CA LEU A 16 -15.46 54.51 17.27
C LEU A 16 -16.35 55.71 17.58
N GLN A 17 -15.92 56.92 17.26
CA GLN A 17 -16.71 58.14 17.52
C GLN A 17 -17.95 58.23 16.63
N ASN A 18 -17.88 57.77 15.37
CA ASN A 18 -19.05 57.65 14.50
C ASN A 18 -20.04 56.58 14.98
N ILE A 19 -19.54 55.44 15.48
CA ILE A 19 -20.38 54.40 16.11
C ILE A 19 -21.02 54.93 17.39
N GLU A 20 -20.26 55.65 18.22
CA GLU A 20 -20.74 56.27 19.46
C GLU A 20 -21.87 57.26 19.17
N ASN A 21 -21.72 58.12 18.15
CA ASN A 21 -22.76 59.06 17.76
C ASN A 21 -24.01 58.37 17.19
N PHE A 22 -23.83 57.28 16.43
CA PHE A 22 -24.95 56.54 15.83
C PHE A 22 -25.74 55.72 16.85
N PHE A 23 -25.04 55.07 17.78
CA PHE A 23 -25.66 54.22 18.82
C PHE A 23 -25.88 54.94 20.15
N GLY A 24 -25.49 56.21 20.29
CA GLY A 24 -25.48 56.92 21.57
C GLY A 24 -26.83 56.94 22.29
N GLN A 25 -27.92 57.21 21.55
CA GLN A 25 -29.29 57.17 22.11
C GLN A 25 -29.73 55.75 22.50
N PHE A 26 -29.23 54.72 21.81
CA PHE A 26 -29.51 53.33 22.12
C PHE A 26 -28.71 52.84 23.35
N LEU A 27 -27.42 53.22 23.42
CA LEU A 27 -26.51 52.89 24.53
C LEU A 27 -26.90 53.59 25.84
N GLN A 28 -27.49 54.78 25.78
CA GLN A 28 -28.00 55.48 26.97
C GLN A 28 -29.15 54.73 27.64
N ASN A 29 -29.94 53.97 26.87
CA ASN A 29 -31.12 53.24 27.36
C ASN A 29 -30.85 51.73 27.59
N LEU A 30 -29.62 51.28 27.36
CA LEU A 30 -29.24 49.88 27.48
C LEU A 30 -28.94 49.53 28.94
N ASP A 31 -29.81 48.72 29.55
CA ASP A 31 -29.59 48.15 30.87
C ASP A 31 -28.54 47.01 30.80
N PRO A 32 -27.41 47.09 31.54
CA PRO A 32 -26.42 46.01 31.62
C PRO A 32 -27.01 44.65 32.04
N SER A 33 -28.13 44.63 32.76
CA SER A 33 -28.85 43.42 33.13
C SER A 33 -29.36 42.63 31.92
N LEU A 34 -29.70 43.33 30.82
CA LEU A 34 -30.18 42.72 29.58
C LEU A 34 -29.11 41.83 28.94
N PHE A 35 -27.84 42.22 29.02
CA PHE A 35 -26.72 41.43 28.52
C PHE A 35 -26.52 40.14 29.31
N GLN A 36 -26.64 40.21 30.64
CA GLN A 36 -26.60 39.04 31.50
C GLN A 36 -27.76 38.10 31.18
N ASN A 37 -28.97 38.64 31.02
CA ASN A 37 -30.16 37.85 30.67
C ASN A 37 -30.04 37.17 29.30
N VAL A 38 -29.47 37.83 28.29
CA VAL A 38 -29.21 37.23 26.98
C VAL A 38 -28.20 36.08 27.08
N ILE A 39 -27.09 36.28 27.80
CA ILE A 39 -26.08 35.23 27.98
C ILE A 39 -26.66 34.04 28.77
N ILE A 40 -27.41 34.30 29.84
CA ILE A 40 -28.09 33.27 30.64
C ILE A 40 -29.11 32.51 29.77
N GLY A 41 -29.90 33.21 28.97
CA GLY A 41 -30.86 32.59 28.05
C GLY A 41 -30.18 31.64 27.06
N ILE A 42 -29.08 32.06 26.44
CA ILE A 42 -28.29 31.20 25.54
C ILE A 42 -27.69 30.00 26.31
N LEU A 43 -27.19 30.22 27.53
CA LEU A 43 -26.66 29.15 28.38
C LEU A 43 -27.72 28.08 28.70
N MET A 44 -28.95 28.49 29.03
CA MET A 44 -30.05 27.56 29.31
C MET A 44 -30.38 26.70 28.09
N VAL A 45 -30.36 27.29 26.88
CA VAL A 45 -30.53 26.54 25.63
C VAL A 45 -29.39 25.53 25.44
N LEU A 46 -28.14 25.93 25.70
CA LEU A 46 -26.98 25.02 25.60
C LEU A 46 -27.03 23.87 26.61
N ILE A 47 -27.47 24.14 27.85
CA ILE A 47 -27.66 23.10 28.88
C ILE A 47 -28.72 22.10 28.42
N PHE A 48 -29.86 22.58 27.94
CA PHE A 48 -30.93 21.72 27.43
C PHE A 48 -30.46 20.86 26.25
N ILE A 49 -29.71 21.46 25.30
CA ILE A 49 -29.11 20.71 24.18
C ILE A 49 -28.15 19.64 24.70
N GLY A 50 -27.28 19.97 25.66
CA GLY A 50 -26.35 19.03 26.28
C GLY A 50 -27.05 17.87 26.97
N GLU A 51 -28.14 18.14 27.69
CA GLU A 51 -28.96 17.13 28.35
C GLU A 51 -29.65 16.20 27.34
N GLN A 52 -30.25 16.76 26.29
CA GLN A 52 -30.89 15.98 25.22
C GLN A 52 -29.87 15.04 24.55
N ILE A 53 -28.68 15.54 24.24
CA ILE A 53 -27.60 14.74 23.65
C ILE A 53 -27.16 13.63 24.62
N PHE A 54 -26.99 13.95 25.90
CA PHE A 54 -26.59 12.98 26.91
C PHE A 54 -27.65 11.88 27.11
N SER A 55 -28.93 12.26 27.11
CA SER A 55 -30.07 11.34 27.15
C SER A 55 -30.12 10.44 25.91
N GLU A 56 -29.91 10.99 24.73
CA GLU A 56 -29.85 10.22 23.47
C GLU A 56 -28.69 9.21 23.47
N VAL A 57 -27.54 9.55 24.07
CA VAL A 57 -26.41 8.62 24.24
C VAL A 57 -26.72 7.50 25.23
N LYS A 58 -27.39 7.83 26.35
CA LYS A 58 -27.71 6.87 27.42
C LYS A 58 -28.79 5.87 26.99
N THR A 59 -29.73 6.29 26.15
CA THR A 59 -30.89 5.47 25.74
C THR A 59 -30.60 4.56 24.54
N GLN A 60 -29.50 4.78 23.80
CA GLN A 60 -29.15 3.94 22.65
C GLN A 60 -28.03 2.94 22.97
N GLU A 61 -28.40 1.80 23.57
CA GLU A 61 -27.49 0.66 23.84
C GLU A 61 -26.78 0.13 22.59
N LYS A 62 -27.32 0.38 21.39
CA LYS A 62 -26.78 -0.10 20.10
C LYS A 62 -25.74 0.81 19.45
N ARG A 63 -25.39 1.98 20.04
CA ARG A 63 -24.37 2.85 19.43
C ARG A 63 -22.96 2.30 19.64
N GLY A 64 -22.22 2.24 18.54
CA GLY A 64 -20.81 1.94 18.54
C GLY A 64 -19.97 2.96 19.31
N GLU A 65 -18.80 2.53 19.76
CA GLU A 65 -17.92 3.29 20.66
C GLU A 65 -17.48 4.63 20.03
N PHE A 66 -17.31 4.68 18.71
CA PHE A 66 -16.91 5.87 17.96
C PHE A 66 -17.92 7.00 18.10
N SER A 67 -19.21 6.70 17.92
CA SER A 67 -20.28 7.69 18.06
C SER A 67 -20.30 8.29 19.47
N LYS A 68 -20.06 7.47 20.51
CA LYS A 68 -19.94 7.94 21.89
C LYS A 68 -18.76 8.89 22.08
N MET A 69 -17.61 8.60 21.46
CA MET A 69 -16.44 9.49 21.51
C MET A 69 -16.69 10.84 20.83
N VAL A 70 -17.34 10.83 19.66
CA VAL A 70 -17.70 12.05 18.92
C VAL A 70 -18.64 12.92 19.75
N ILE A 71 -19.67 12.33 20.33
CA ILE A 71 -20.64 13.05 21.15
C ILE A 71 -20.00 13.61 22.43
N PHE A 72 -19.19 12.81 23.11
CA PHE A 72 -18.47 13.28 24.30
C PHE A 72 -17.54 14.46 23.99
N TYR A 73 -16.86 14.43 22.84
CA TYR A 73 -16.04 15.55 22.38
C TYR A 73 -16.87 16.82 22.16
N GLU A 74 -18.06 16.70 21.58
CA GLU A 74 -18.95 17.83 21.36
C GLU A 74 -19.54 18.38 22.67
N ILE A 75 -19.86 17.52 23.65
CA ILE A 75 -20.28 17.95 25.00
C ILE A 75 -19.15 18.73 25.70
N LEU A 76 -17.90 18.28 25.58
CA LEU A 76 -16.75 19.02 26.13
C LEU A 76 -16.60 20.40 25.47
N ASN A 77 -16.83 20.51 24.16
CA ASN A 77 -16.82 21.81 23.47
C ASN A 77 -17.94 22.73 23.98
N ILE A 78 -19.14 22.21 24.23
CA ILE A 78 -20.23 22.98 24.87
C ILE A 78 -19.80 23.44 26.26
N THR A 79 -19.20 22.55 27.05
CA THR A 79 -18.78 22.86 28.44
C THR A 79 -17.75 23.99 28.46
N SER A 80 -16.77 23.98 27.55
CA SER A 80 -15.80 25.09 27.44
C SER A 80 -16.46 26.42 27.07
N THR A 81 -17.54 26.35 26.28
CA THR A 81 -18.35 27.50 25.87
C THR A 81 -19.18 28.03 27.05
N ALA A 82 -19.70 27.12 27.90
CA ALA A 82 -20.39 27.47 29.14
C ALA A 82 -19.45 28.14 30.16
N VAL A 83 -18.20 27.68 30.30
CA VAL A 83 -17.19 28.33 31.16
C VAL A 83 -16.87 29.74 30.65
N LEU A 84 -16.74 29.92 29.33
CA LEU A 84 -16.58 31.25 28.72
C LEU A 84 -17.79 32.16 28.99
N ALA A 85 -19.00 31.62 28.95
CA ALA A 85 -20.21 32.37 29.29
C ALA A 85 -20.20 32.83 30.75
N ILE A 86 -19.89 31.95 31.70
CA ILE A 86 -19.81 32.27 33.14
C ILE A 86 -18.74 33.34 33.39
N LEU A 87 -17.56 33.18 32.79
CA LEU A 87 -16.48 34.17 32.89
C LEU A 87 -16.90 35.52 32.29
N SER A 88 -17.65 35.51 31.17
CA SER A 88 -18.19 36.73 30.56
C SER A 88 -19.22 37.41 31.46
N ILE A 89 -20.13 36.65 32.08
CA ILE A 89 -21.09 37.19 33.07
C ILE A 89 -20.34 37.82 34.24
N PHE A 90 -19.30 37.16 34.75
CA PHE A 90 -18.48 37.68 35.84
C PHE A 90 -17.81 39.01 35.47
N VAL A 91 -17.20 39.08 34.27
CA VAL A 91 -16.58 40.31 33.75
C VAL A 91 -17.63 41.42 33.60
N ILE A 92 -18.79 41.15 32.99
CA ILE A 92 -19.87 42.13 32.83
C ILE A 92 -20.39 42.62 34.19
N SER A 93 -20.51 41.72 35.17
CA SER A 93 -20.93 42.06 36.53
C SER A 93 -19.95 42.99 37.22
N PHE A 94 -18.64 42.80 37.02
CA PHE A 94 -17.60 43.65 37.60
C PHE A 94 -17.66 45.10 37.06
N PHE A 95 -18.10 45.27 35.81
CA PHE A 95 -18.26 46.60 35.22
C PHE A 95 -19.61 47.25 35.53
N LYS A 96 -20.58 46.52 36.12
CA LYS A 96 -21.91 47.05 36.45
C LYS A 96 -21.83 48.25 37.39
N ASP A 97 -21.05 48.14 38.47
CA ASP A 97 -20.90 49.21 39.47
C ASP A 97 -20.17 50.45 38.91
N SER A 98 -19.27 50.25 37.93
CA SER A 98 -18.58 51.35 37.25
C SER A 98 -19.45 52.10 36.23
N ILE A 99 -20.54 51.48 35.77
CA ILE A 99 -21.50 52.05 34.84
C ILE A 99 -22.60 52.82 35.59
N ASP A 100 -22.98 52.37 36.79
CA ASP A 100 -24.03 53.00 37.60
C ASP A 100 -23.53 54.23 38.40
N SER A 101 -22.22 54.47 38.50
CA SER A 101 -21.69 55.67 39.18
C SER A 101 -21.87 56.94 38.31
N GLN A 102 -22.86 57.76 38.64
CA GLN A 102 -23.31 58.97 37.93
C GLN A 102 -22.27 60.11 37.70
N GLN A 103 -20.98 59.94 37.97
CA GLN A 103 -20.06 61.08 38.09
C GLN A 103 -19.22 61.45 36.84
N ILE A 104 -19.20 60.70 35.73
CA ILE A 104 -18.43 61.10 34.52
C ILE A 104 -19.11 60.65 33.20
N HIS A 105 -19.95 61.51 32.61
CA HIS A 105 -20.76 61.21 31.41
C HIS A 105 -20.02 60.80 30.14
N SER A 106 -18.76 61.21 29.92
CA SER A 106 -18.02 60.90 28.68
C SER A 106 -17.20 59.61 28.73
N VAL A 107 -16.85 59.12 29.92
CA VAL A 107 -16.17 57.83 30.13
C VAL A 107 -17.19 56.69 30.13
N GLU A 108 -18.42 56.98 30.57
CA GLU A 108 -19.54 56.04 30.66
C GLU A 108 -19.98 55.46 29.30
N LEU A 109 -20.05 56.30 28.26
CA LEU A 109 -20.58 55.89 26.95
C LEU A 109 -19.59 54.99 26.18
N LYS A 110 -18.29 55.26 26.30
CA LYS A 110 -17.22 54.41 25.75
C LYS A 110 -17.15 53.05 26.44
N ALA A 111 -17.30 53.01 27.76
CA ALA A 111 -17.36 51.75 28.51
C ALA A 111 -18.59 50.91 28.11
N LYS A 112 -19.78 51.53 28.01
CA LYS A 112 -21.01 50.87 27.53
C LYS A 112 -20.85 50.32 26.11
N LEU A 113 -20.20 51.06 25.21
CA LEU A 113 -19.93 50.62 23.85
C LEU A 113 -18.98 49.40 23.83
N ILE A 114 -17.88 49.44 24.58
CA ILE A 114 -16.93 48.33 24.67
C ILE A 114 -17.60 47.06 25.21
N ILE A 115 -18.42 47.19 26.27
CA ILE A 115 -19.14 46.07 26.87
C ILE A 115 -20.20 45.53 25.92
N SER A 116 -20.88 46.38 25.16
CA SER A 116 -21.85 45.96 24.15
C SER A 116 -21.18 45.17 23.03
N ILE A 117 -20.02 45.63 22.55
CA ILE A 117 -19.22 44.92 21.54
C ILE A 117 -18.71 43.58 22.09
N LEU A 118 -18.16 43.57 23.30
CA LEU A 118 -17.69 42.34 23.96
C LEU A 118 -18.84 41.35 24.14
N THR A 119 -20.00 41.82 24.56
CA THR A 119 -21.19 40.98 24.73
C THR A 119 -21.68 40.43 23.39
N ALA A 120 -21.70 41.23 22.33
CA ALA A 120 -22.07 40.76 21.00
C ALA A 120 -21.11 39.67 20.50
N ILE A 121 -19.80 39.84 20.73
CA ILE A 121 -18.78 38.83 20.41
C ILE A 121 -19.03 37.55 21.21
N VAL A 122 -19.24 37.66 22.52
CA VAL A 122 -19.53 36.51 23.38
C VAL A 122 -20.82 35.81 22.93
N ALA A 123 -21.93 36.53 22.76
CA ALA A 123 -23.19 35.98 22.30
C ALA A 123 -23.05 35.26 20.94
N PHE A 124 -22.30 35.83 20.00
CA PHE A 124 -21.99 35.19 18.73
C PHE A 124 -21.23 33.86 18.90
N ILE A 125 -20.23 33.82 19.80
CA ILE A 125 -19.50 32.60 20.15
C ILE A 125 -20.45 31.56 20.79
N LEU A 126 -21.34 31.98 21.68
CA LEU A 126 -22.28 31.10 22.40
C LEU A 126 -23.40 30.55 21.52
N ILE A 127 -23.83 31.29 20.48
CA ILE A 127 -24.87 30.87 19.54
C ILE A 127 -24.33 29.85 18.54
N LYS A 128 -23.04 29.89 18.20
CA LYS A 128 -22.44 29.01 17.18
C LYS A 128 -22.64 27.50 17.45
N PRO A 129 -22.47 26.98 18.68
CA PRO A 129 -22.81 25.59 19.00
C PRO A 129 -24.27 25.25 18.75
N ILE A 130 -25.22 26.15 19.04
CA ILE A 130 -26.67 25.92 18.83
C ILE A 130 -26.94 25.61 17.35
N PHE A 131 -26.44 26.46 16.45
CA PHE A 131 -26.56 26.21 15.01
C PHE A 131 -25.85 24.94 14.56
N LYS A 132 -24.69 24.63 15.16
CA LYS A 132 -23.99 23.38 14.90
C LYS A 132 -24.88 22.18 15.26
N PHE A 133 -25.43 22.11 16.48
CA PHE A 133 -26.28 20.98 16.89
C PHE A 133 -27.60 20.88 16.14
N GLN A 134 -28.15 21.98 15.65
CA GLN A 134 -29.28 21.91 14.73
C GLN A 134 -28.95 21.06 13.48
N ILE A 135 -27.72 21.12 12.99
CA ILE A 135 -27.25 20.28 11.87
C ILE A 135 -27.13 18.81 12.29
N PHE A 136 -26.74 18.53 13.54
CA PHE A 136 -26.70 17.16 14.11
C PHE A 136 -28.08 16.51 14.10
N PHE A 137 -29.07 17.21 14.67
CA PHE A 137 -30.45 16.71 14.76
C PHE A 137 -31.13 16.59 13.39
N ARG A 138 -30.65 17.31 12.37
CA ARG A 138 -31.06 17.16 10.96
C ARG A 138 -30.44 15.95 10.25
N GLY A 139 -29.77 15.05 10.96
CA GLY A 139 -29.22 13.80 10.40
C GLY A 139 -27.85 13.93 9.72
N LYS A 140 -27.19 15.09 9.76
CA LYS A 140 -25.84 15.28 9.18
C LYS A 140 -24.73 14.89 10.17
N ARG A 141 -24.84 13.71 10.78
CA ARG A 141 -23.94 13.22 11.84
C ARG A 141 -22.49 13.05 11.38
N HIS A 142 -22.26 12.59 10.15
CA HIS A 142 -20.93 12.44 9.56
C HIS A 142 -20.07 13.71 9.62
N LYS A 143 -20.68 14.91 9.62
CA LYS A 143 -19.94 16.17 9.76
C LYS A 143 -19.25 16.29 11.12
N PHE A 144 -19.90 15.82 12.18
CA PHE A 144 -19.35 15.83 13.53
C PHE A 144 -18.25 14.79 13.69
N GLU A 145 -18.42 13.62 13.07
CA GLU A 145 -17.41 12.58 13.03
C GLU A 145 -16.14 13.07 12.31
N ILE A 146 -16.31 13.73 11.17
CA ILE A 146 -15.22 14.39 10.43
C ILE A 146 -14.55 15.48 11.27
N ASP A 147 -15.31 16.37 11.91
CA ASP A 147 -14.76 17.44 12.75
C ASP A 147 -13.99 16.87 13.96
N PHE A 148 -14.54 15.82 14.58
CA PHE A 148 -13.88 15.10 15.66
C PHE A 148 -12.56 14.50 15.20
N LEU A 149 -12.54 13.77 14.08
CA LEU A 149 -11.33 13.17 13.53
C LEU A 149 -10.29 14.25 13.19
N LYS A 150 -10.69 15.35 12.55
CA LYS A 150 -9.80 16.50 12.27
C LYS A 150 -9.18 17.09 13.54
N SER A 151 -9.89 17.08 14.66
CA SER A 151 -9.37 17.58 15.93
C SER A 151 -8.21 16.75 16.49
N LEU A 152 -8.07 15.49 16.04
CA LEU A 152 -7.02 14.57 16.45
C LEU A 152 -5.69 14.81 15.72
N ASN A 153 -5.67 15.65 14.67
CA ASN A 153 -4.46 16.07 13.97
C ASN A 153 -3.39 16.61 14.93
N PHE A 154 -2.14 16.34 14.59
CA PHE A 154 -1.00 16.75 15.41
C PHE A 154 -0.71 18.25 15.27
N SER A 155 -0.45 18.88 16.42
CA SER A 155 -0.04 20.27 16.46
C SER A 155 1.49 20.36 16.50
N LYS A 156 2.06 21.28 15.71
CA LYS A 156 3.48 21.64 15.80
C LYS A 156 3.84 22.31 17.12
N ILE A 157 2.88 23.03 17.73
CA ILE A 157 3.11 23.92 18.88
C ILE A 157 3.08 23.14 20.20
N PHE A 158 2.17 22.18 20.37
CA PHE A 158 1.94 21.48 21.64
C PHE A 158 2.31 19.99 21.60
N LYS A 159 3.61 19.68 21.52
CA LYS A 159 4.11 18.29 21.36
C LYS A 159 3.67 17.33 22.49
N PHE A 160 3.54 17.80 23.73
CA PHE A 160 3.12 16.96 24.86
C PHE A 160 1.66 16.47 24.72
N ARG A 161 0.79 17.23 24.05
CA ARG A 161 -0.60 16.81 23.80
C ARG A 161 -0.72 15.74 22.70
N ASN A 162 0.31 15.57 21.87
CA ASN A 162 0.26 14.65 20.74
C ASN A 162 0.24 13.17 21.18
N GLN A 163 0.76 12.82 22.36
CA GLN A 163 0.71 11.43 22.86
C GLN A 163 -0.72 11.01 23.20
N ALA A 164 -1.44 11.81 23.99
CA ALA A 164 -2.85 11.53 24.31
C ALA A 164 -3.74 11.54 23.05
N LYS A 165 -3.42 12.39 22.06
CA LYS A 165 -4.10 12.39 20.76
C LYS A 165 -3.84 11.10 19.98
N ALA A 166 -2.62 10.56 20.00
CA ALA A 166 -2.26 9.33 19.29
C ALA A 166 -3.10 8.14 19.76
N GLU A 167 -3.18 7.91 21.08
CA GLU A 167 -3.98 6.81 21.66
C GLU A 167 -5.47 6.97 21.37
N LYS A 168 -5.96 8.21 21.41
CA LYS A 168 -7.35 8.52 21.07
C LYS A 168 -7.64 8.28 19.58
N MET A 169 -6.67 8.57 18.71
CA MET A 169 -6.75 8.38 17.27
C MET A 169 -6.85 6.90 16.90
N VAL A 170 -6.01 6.04 17.48
CA VAL A 170 -6.07 4.59 17.24
C VAL A 170 -7.42 4.02 17.67
N ARG A 171 -7.90 4.38 18.87
CA ARG A 171 -9.22 3.93 19.34
C ARG A 171 -10.35 4.43 18.46
N ALA A 172 -10.32 5.70 18.07
CA ALA A 172 -11.33 6.28 17.19
C ALA A 172 -11.40 5.54 15.84
N TRP A 173 -10.26 5.32 15.19
CA TRP A 173 -10.23 4.58 13.93
C TRP A 173 -10.58 3.12 14.09
N ASN A 174 -10.12 2.43 15.15
CA ASN A 174 -10.49 1.05 15.39
C ASN A 174 -12.01 0.89 15.53
N SER A 175 -12.66 1.77 16.30
CA SER A 175 -14.10 1.72 16.44
C SER A 175 -14.82 2.10 15.14
N PHE A 176 -14.40 3.18 14.47
CA PHE A 176 -15.01 3.58 13.20
C PHE A 176 -14.91 2.48 12.14
N TRP A 177 -13.72 1.88 12.00
CA TRP A 177 -13.49 0.76 11.10
C TRP A 177 -14.11 -0.55 11.58
N SER A 178 -14.59 -0.68 12.80
CA SER A 178 -15.31 -1.90 13.21
C SER A 178 -16.76 -1.91 12.71
N GLU A 179 -17.32 -0.73 12.46
CA GLU A 179 -18.73 -0.46 12.15
C GLU A 179 -18.93 -0.26 10.64
N LYS A 180 -20.00 -0.80 10.06
CA LYS A 180 -20.29 -0.58 8.63
C LYS A 180 -20.73 0.88 8.44
N SER A 181 -20.04 1.62 7.56
CA SER A 181 -20.42 3.00 7.26
C SER A 181 -21.73 3.03 6.46
N GLU A 182 -22.66 3.88 6.86
CA GLU A 182 -23.87 4.21 6.10
C GLU A 182 -23.61 5.31 5.04
N PHE A 183 -22.42 5.90 5.05
CA PHE A 183 -22.04 7.04 4.21
C PHE A 183 -20.85 6.73 3.31
N ASN A 184 -20.65 7.57 2.30
CA ASN A 184 -19.46 7.55 1.46
C ASN A 184 -18.20 7.69 2.34
N GLU A 185 -17.33 6.67 2.31
CA GLU A 185 -16.13 6.61 3.15
C GLU A 185 -14.99 7.51 2.65
N ARG A 186 -15.08 8.12 1.46
CA ARG A 186 -13.97 8.87 0.84
C ARG A 186 -13.40 9.97 1.72
N ASP A 187 -14.24 10.79 2.35
CA ASP A 187 -13.78 11.85 3.26
C ASP A 187 -13.07 11.28 4.49
N PHE A 188 -13.54 10.15 5.00
CA PHE A 188 -12.92 9.45 6.12
C PHE A 188 -11.60 8.81 5.70
N THR A 189 -11.53 8.17 4.53
CA THR A 189 -10.30 7.63 3.96
C THR A 189 -9.24 8.71 3.79
N ASN A 190 -9.61 9.89 3.27
CA ASN A 190 -8.70 11.02 3.14
C ASN A 190 -8.17 11.51 4.50
N LEU A 191 -9.03 11.56 5.52
CA LEU A 191 -8.61 11.92 6.88
C LEU A 191 -7.70 10.85 7.50
N PHE A 192 -8.00 9.58 7.27
CA PHE A 192 -7.17 8.47 7.72
C PHE A 192 -5.78 8.51 7.10
N ILE A 193 -5.70 8.69 5.78
CA ILE A 193 -4.45 8.91 5.05
C ILE A 193 -3.69 10.10 5.62
N SER A 194 -4.37 11.22 5.87
CA SER A 194 -3.76 12.41 6.48
C SER A 194 -3.20 12.13 7.87
N HIS A 195 -3.86 11.30 8.68
CA HIS A 195 -3.37 10.91 10.00
C HIS A 195 -2.13 10.02 9.92
N ILE A 196 -2.05 9.10 8.96
CA ILE A 196 -0.83 8.31 8.70
C ILE A 196 0.30 9.23 8.20
N ASP A 197 0.00 10.13 7.26
CA ASP A 197 0.96 11.12 6.75
C ASP A 197 1.49 12.00 7.91
N ASP A 198 0.63 12.48 8.80
CA ASP A 198 1.01 13.21 10.01
C ASP A 198 1.89 12.34 10.92
N ALA A 199 1.49 11.11 11.22
CA ALA A 199 2.29 10.21 12.04
C ALA A 199 3.70 10.01 11.46
N ILE A 200 3.83 9.85 10.14
CA ILE A 200 5.14 9.74 9.45
C ILE A 200 5.93 11.05 9.53
N ASN A 201 5.28 12.19 9.29
CA ASN A 201 5.90 13.52 9.31
C ASN A 201 6.44 13.91 10.69
N TYR A 202 5.74 13.51 11.75
CA TYR A 202 6.17 13.73 13.14
C TYR A 202 7.05 12.59 13.69
N GLU A 203 7.50 11.67 12.83
CA GLU A 203 8.31 10.49 13.18
C GLU A 203 7.69 9.58 14.26
N LYS A 204 6.36 9.50 14.29
CA LYS A 204 5.55 8.60 15.12
C LYS A 204 5.20 7.35 14.31
N PHE A 205 6.21 6.60 13.90
CA PHE A 205 6.03 5.47 12.98
C PHE A 205 5.24 4.30 13.58
N GLU A 206 5.38 4.04 14.86
CA GLU A 206 4.57 3.03 15.56
C GLU A 206 3.09 3.36 15.47
N LEU A 207 2.72 4.63 15.64
CA LEU A 207 1.34 5.08 15.43
C LEU A 207 0.88 4.85 13.98
N ALA A 208 1.72 5.15 12.99
CA ALA A 208 1.39 4.90 11.59
C ALA A 208 1.09 3.41 11.34
N VAL A 209 1.88 2.50 11.94
CA VAL A 209 1.64 1.05 11.87
C VAL A 209 0.36 0.67 12.60
N GLN A 210 0.14 1.12 13.83
CA GLN A 210 -1.09 0.85 14.58
C GLN A 210 -2.33 1.31 13.81
N LEU A 211 -2.29 2.50 13.21
CA LEU A 211 -3.38 3.00 12.37
C LEU A 211 -3.63 2.10 11.17
N ALA A 212 -2.57 1.71 10.44
CA ALA A 212 -2.69 0.80 9.32
C ALA A 212 -3.21 -0.59 9.74
N GLN A 213 -2.83 -1.11 10.92
CA GLN A 213 -3.36 -2.35 11.50
C GLN A 213 -4.85 -2.26 11.78
N THR A 214 -5.35 -1.14 12.31
CA THR A 214 -6.81 -0.98 12.52
C THR A 214 -7.59 -1.03 11.22
N TYR A 215 -7.02 -0.52 10.13
CA TYR A 215 -7.63 -0.61 8.80
C TYR A 215 -7.57 -2.04 8.24
N VAL A 216 -6.40 -2.68 8.28
CA VAL A 216 -6.19 -4.06 7.80
C VAL A 216 -7.13 -5.05 8.49
N PHE A 217 -7.28 -4.96 9.81
CA PHE A 217 -8.17 -5.83 10.58
C PHE A 217 -9.64 -5.76 10.11
N ASN A 218 -10.02 -4.62 9.52
CA ASN A 218 -11.39 -4.32 9.15
C ASN A 218 -11.61 -4.17 7.64
N ILE A 219 -10.60 -4.42 6.82
CA ILE A 219 -10.57 -4.08 5.40
C ILE A 219 -11.73 -4.68 4.60
N GLU A 220 -12.17 -5.89 4.95
CA GLU A 220 -13.28 -6.58 4.29
C GLU A 220 -14.64 -5.86 4.47
N LYS A 221 -14.75 -4.97 5.46
CA LYS A 221 -15.96 -4.16 5.70
C LYS A 221 -15.90 -2.77 5.05
N ARG A 222 -14.76 -2.41 4.46
CA ARG A 222 -14.48 -1.04 3.98
C ARG A 222 -14.79 -0.89 2.50
N ASP A 223 -14.91 0.36 2.08
CA ASP A 223 -15.02 0.70 0.67
C ASP A 223 -13.75 0.33 -0.10
N ARG A 224 -13.88 -0.71 -0.94
CA ARG A 224 -12.78 -1.22 -1.76
C ARG A 224 -12.35 -0.23 -2.84
N PHE A 225 -13.26 0.64 -3.29
CA PHE A 225 -12.93 1.69 -4.25
C PHE A 225 -11.92 2.69 -3.65
N SER A 226 -12.18 3.16 -2.44
CA SER A 226 -11.25 4.00 -1.69
C SER A 226 -9.93 3.27 -1.38
N ALA A 227 -9.98 1.96 -1.12
CA ALA A 227 -8.77 1.16 -0.90
C ALA A 227 -7.84 1.16 -2.13
N GLY A 228 -8.39 1.02 -3.34
CA GLY A 228 -7.62 1.00 -4.58
C GLY A 228 -7.18 2.37 -5.07
N TYR A 229 -8.05 3.39 -5.03
CA TYR A 229 -7.72 4.71 -5.57
C TYR A 229 -6.99 5.63 -4.60
N ASP A 230 -7.34 5.61 -3.32
CA ASP A 230 -6.81 6.56 -2.34
C ASP A 230 -5.71 5.93 -1.48
N ILE A 231 -5.92 4.70 -0.98
CA ILE A 231 -4.98 4.06 -0.04
C ILE A 231 -3.80 3.39 -0.76
N LEU A 232 -4.02 2.59 -1.79
CA LEU A 232 -2.95 1.84 -2.45
C LEU A 232 -1.80 2.74 -2.97
N PRO A 233 -2.05 3.86 -3.66
CA PRO A 233 -0.98 4.78 -4.06
C PRO A 233 -0.21 5.34 -2.86
N LYS A 234 -0.89 5.56 -1.73
CA LYS A 234 -0.27 6.02 -0.48
C LYS A 234 0.56 4.92 0.17
N VAL A 235 0.15 3.66 0.11
CA VAL A 235 0.95 2.52 0.58
C VAL A 235 2.30 2.48 -0.14
N PHE A 236 2.33 2.66 -1.46
CA PHE A 236 3.59 2.73 -2.21
C PHE A 236 4.47 3.90 -1.76
N LYS A 237 3.87 5.10 -1.60
CA LYS A 237 4.58 6.28 -1.11
C LYS A 237 5.15 6.08 0.29
N TRP A 238 4.35 5.54 1.22
CA TRP A 238 4.77 5.26 2.58
C TRP A 238 5.90 4.23 2.59
N ASN A 239 5.76 3.15 1.82
CA ASN A 239 6.77 2.11 1.71
C ASN A 239 8.11 2.68 1.21
N GLU A 240 8.11 3.54 0.19
CA GLU A 240 9.33 4.21 -0.30
C GLU A 240 9.96 5.12 0.76
N ILE A 241 9.15 5.91 1.48
CA ILE A 241 9.64 6.78 2.59
C ILE A 241 10.30 5.93 3.68
N PHE A 242 9.65 4.84 4.08
CA PHE A 242 10.16 3.96 5.12
C PHE A 242 11.42 3.21 4.66
N TRP A 243 11.47 2.77 3.41
CA TRP A 243 12.64 2.15 2.81
C TRP A 243 13.84 3.10 2.81
N ASN A 244 13.66 4.34 2.35
CA ASN A 244 14.70 5.36 2.37
C ASN A 244 15.23 5.64 3.79
N LYS A 245 14.34 5.72 4.78
CA LYS A 245 14.74 5.86 6.19
C LYS A 245 15.51 4.64 6.71
N GLN A 246 15.16 3.44 6.26
CA GLN A 246 15.91 2.22 6.58
C GLN A 246 17.31 2.25 5.97
N GLN A 247 17.46 2.68 4.71
CA GLN A 247 18.78 2.79 4.08
C GLN A 247 19.69 3.79 4.79
N LEU A 248 19.15 4.93 5.23
CA LEU A 248 19.88 5.87 6.07
C LEU A 248 20.32 5.22 7.39
N TRP A 249 19.42 4.48 8.03
CA TRP A 249 19.75 3.76 9.26
C TRP A 249 20.83 2.67 9.06
N LEU A 250 20.80 1.92 7.95
CA LEU A 250 21.84 0.94 7.63
C LEU A 250 23.20 1.61 7.43
N LYS A 251 23.24 2.77 6.75
CA LYS A 251 24.47 3.60 6.64
C LYS A 251 24.98 4.05 8.00
N ASP A 252 24.08 4.44 8.91
CA ASP A 252 24.45 4.80 10.30
C ASP A 252 25.00 3.60 11.06
N TYR A 253 24.43 2.40 10.89
CA TYR A 253 24.91 1.18 11.52
C TYR A 253 26.31 0.78 11.02
N ASP A 254 26.53 0.86 9.70
CA ASP A 254 27.87 0.64 9.13
C ASP A 254 28.87 1.67 9.62
N THR A 255 28.43 2.90 9.89
CA THR A 255 29.25 3.95 10.52
C THR A 255 29.57 3.60 11.97
N GLU A 256 28.61 3.09 12.75
CA GLU A 256 28.85 2.56 14.10
C GLU A 256 29.92 1.45 14.06
N LYS A 257 29.81 0.51 13.10
CA LYS A 257 30.77 -0.58 12.91
C LYS A 257 32.15 -0.07 12.46
N LYS A 258 32.21 0.95 11.59
CA LYS A 258 33.46 1.63 11.23
C LYS A 258 34.10 2.30 12.43
N ILE A 259 33.35 3.02 13.27
CA ILE A 259 33.85 3.60 14.53
C ILE A 259 34.41 2.49 15.45
N GLN A 260 33.71 1.36 15.55
CA GLN A 260 34.17 0.21 16.33
C GLN A 260 35.48 -0.39 15.81
N ASN A 261 35.67 -0.43 14.49
CA ASN A 261 36.85 -1.00 13.85
C ASN A 261 38.03 -0.02 13.75
N PHE A 262 37.76 1.28 13.62
CA PHE A 262 38.78 2.31 13.42
C PHE A 262 39.48 2.68 14.73
N PHE A 263 38.74 2.70 15.85
CA PHE A 263 39.33 2.95 17.17
C PHE A 263 39.68 1.63 17.85
N SER A 264 40.98 1.35 17.95
CA SER A 264 41.47 0.18 18.68
C SER A 264 40.92 0.14 20.10
N GLN A 265 40.29 -0.99 20.46
CA GLN A 265 39.79 -1.25 21.80
C GLN A 265 40.91 -1.19 22.85
N LYS A 266 42.14 -1.48 22.43
CA LYS A 266 43.33 -1.52 23.28
C LYS A 266 43.94 -0.14 23.53
N HIS A 267 43.86 0.76 22.55
CA HIS A 267 44.58 2.04 22.60
C HIS A 267 43.70 3.24 22.95
N PHE A 268 42.39 3.22 22.61
CA PHE A 268 41.49 4.35 22.86
C PHE A 268 40.08 3.93 23.33
N PRO A 269 39.96 3.16 24.43
CA PRO A 269 38.66 2.64 24.89
C PRO A 269 37.68 3.75 25.28
N THR A 270 38.15 4.80 25.96
CA THR A 270 37.32 5.91 26.44
C THR A 270 36.77 6.76 25.28
N PHE A 271 37.59 7.03 24.27
CA PHE A 271 37.16 7.78 23.09
C PHE A 271 36.18 6.98 22.24
N ARG A 272 36.45 5.67 22.02
CA ARG A 272 35.50 4.78 21.35
C ARG A 272 34.16 4.73 22.07
N ALA A 273 34.16 4.58 23.39
CA ALA A 273 32.94 4.58 24.20
C ALA A 273 32.19 5.91 24.11
N TRP A 274 32.89 7.04 24.15
CA TRP A 274 32.31 8.37 23.97
C TRP A 274 31.71 8.56 22.57
N ALA A 275 32.46 8.23 21.51
CA ALA A 275 32.01 8.35 20.12
C ALA A 275 30.79 7.45 19.86
N LEU A 276 30.78 6.21 20.36
CA LEU A 276 29.63 5.32 20.29
C LEU A 276 28.45 5.84 21.12
N LYS A 277 28.67 6.42 22.29
CA LYS A 277 27.60 7.01 23.11
C LYS A 277 27.00 8.24 22.45
N LEU A 278 27.83 9.09 21.84
CA LEU A 278 27.40 10.26 21.07
C LEU A 278 26.58 9.81 19.84
N HIS A 279 27.11 8.86 19.06
CA HIS A 279 26.44 8.29 17.89
C HIS A 279 25.12 7.62 18.26
N LYS A 280 25.08 6.78 19.31
CA LYS A 280 23.83 6.15 19.80
C LYS A 280 22.83 7.16 20.33
N LYS A 281 23.27 8.24 20.97
CA LYS A 281 22.38 9.31 21.44
C LYS A 281 21.72 10.03 20.27
N ILE A 282 22.45 10.24 19.18
CA ILE A 282 21.96 10.85 17.94
C ILE A 282 21.05 9.87 17.17
N ASN A 283 21.37 8.58 17.14
CA ASN A 283 20.71 7.55 16.32
C ASN A 283 19.81 6.58 17.11
N SER A 284 19.29 6.98 18.27
CA SER A 284 18.59 6.13 19.24
C SER A 284 17.24 5.51 18.81
N LYS A 285 16.73 5.80 17.61
CA LYS A 285 15.43 5.29 17.15
C LYS A 285 15.57 3.99 16.35
N ARG A 286 15.89 2.88 17.04
CA ARG A 286 16.05 1.52 16.48
C ARG A 286 14.75 0.89 15.96
N GLU A 287 13.59 1.37 16.37
CA GLU A 287 12.26 0.80 16.02
C GLU A 287 11.83 1.02 14.56
N ARG A 288 12.64 1.70 13.74
CA ARG A 288 12.27 2.07 12.36
C ARG A 288 12.20 0.87 11.39
N PHE A 289 12.90 -0.22 11.69
CA PHE A 289 13.02 -1.38 10.80
C PHE A 289 11.70 -2.15 10.60
N TRP A 290 10.96 -2.42 11.69
CA TRP A 290 9.71 -3.17 11.65
C TRP A 290 8.62 -2.46 10.84
N ASN A 291 8.59 -1.12 10.90
CA ASN A 291 7.54 -0.33 10.24
C ASN A 291 7.61 -0.43 8.72
N TRP A 292 8.81 -0.44 8.13
CA TRP A 292 8.96 -0.60 6.68
C TRP A 292 8.41 -1.96 6.21
N HIS A 293 8.78 -3.04 6.91
CA HIS A 293 8.34 -4.38 6.55
C HIS A 293 6.81 -4.53 6.64
N TYR A 294 6.19 -3.88 7.62
CA TYR A 294 4.73 -3.90 7.75
C TYR A 294 4.01 -3.25 6.55
N PHE A 295 4.43 -2.07 6.10
CA PHE A 295 3.77 -1.38 4.98
C PHE A 295 3.99 -2.09 3.63
N GLY A 296 5.23 -2.52 3.36
CA GLY A 296 5.57 -3.21 2.11
C GLY A 296 5.12 -4.68 2.07
N GLY A 297 4.96 -5.31 3.23
CA GLY A 297 4.48 -6.68 3.41
C GLY A 297 3.01 -6.70 3.81
N GLU A 298 2.73 -6.84 5.10
CA GLU A 298 1.38 -7.12 5.64
C GLU A 298 0.28 -6.18 5.12
N PHE A 299 0.49 -4.86 5.15
CA PHE A 299 -0.53 -3.92 4.71
C PHE A 299 -0.77 -3.99 3.20
N PHE A 300 0.31 -4.00 2.41
CA PHE A 300 0.19 -4.13 0.96
C PHE A 300 -0.49 -5.46 0.56
N GLN A 301 -0.11 -6.56 1.21
CA GLN A 301 -0.72 -7.88 0.98
C GLN A 301 -2.21 -7.89 1.31
N ALA A 302 -2.62 -7.29 2.44
CA ALA A 302 -4.04 -7.18 2.80
C ALA A 302 -4.84 -6.39 1.75
N ILE A 303 -4.28 -5.31 1.22
CA ILE A 303 -4.90 -4.51 0.16
C ILE A 303 -5.04 -5.34 -1.13
N ILE A 304 -4.00 -6.09 -1.53
CA ILE A 304 -4.07 -6.98 -2.70
C ILE A 304 -5.23 -7.96 -2.56
N LYS A 305 -5.31 -8.67 -1.42
CA LYS A 305 -6.38 -9.64 -1.14
C LYS A 305 -7.77 -9.02 -1.22
N ALA A 306 -7.94 -7.84 -0.63
CA ALA A 306 -9.22 -7.14 -0.65
C ALA A 306 -9.63 -6.69 -2.06
N LEU A 307 -8.67 -6.20 -2.86
CA LEU A 307 -8.93 -5.72 -4.22
C LEU A 307 -9.19 -6.86 -5.22
N LEU A 308 -8.55 -8.01 -5.07
CA LEU A 308 -8.78 -9.17 -5.95
C LEU A 308 -10.18 -9.79 -5.78
N LYS A 309 -10.81 -9.61 -4.61
CA LYS A 309 -12.17 -10.10 -4.33
C LYS A 309 -13.28 -9.19 -4.90
N ASP A 310 -12.92 -8.09 -5.56
CA ASP A 310 -13.86 -7.09 -6.07
C ASP A 310 -13.97 -7.14 -7.59
N GLY A 311 -15.11 -6.69 -8.14
CA GLY A 311 -15.29 -6.62 -9.59
C GLY A 311 -14.39 -5.57 -10.26
N HIS A 312 -14.14 -4.43 -9.63
CA HIS A 312 -13.33 -3.33 -10.18
C HIS A 312 -11.96 -3.19 -9.52
N GLY A 313 -11.75 -3.82 -8.36
CA GLY A 313 -10.50 -3.78 -7.61
C GLY A 313 -9.25 -4.23 -8.38
N PRO A 314 -9.27 -5.30 -9.21
CA PRO A 314 -8.10 -5.75 -9.93
C PRO A 314 -7.57 -4.69 -10.91
N TYR A 315 -8.46 -4.05 -11.69
CA TYR A 315 -8.08 -2.93 -12.55
C TYR A 315 -7.36 -1.82 -11.77
N GLN A 316 -7.89 -1.43 -10.60
CA GLN A 316 -7.29 -0.40 -9.75
C GLN A 316 -5.92 -0.83 -9.19
N LEU A 317 -5.81 -2.09 -8.78
CA LEU A 317 -4.57 -2.70 -8.28
C LEU A 317 -3.48 -2.65 -9.35
N PHE A 318 -3.75 -3.21 -10.53
CA PHE A 318 -2.75 -3.31 -11.59
C PHE A 318 -2.43 -1.95 -12.20
N SER A 319 -3.41 -1.07 -12.43
CA SER A 319 -3.15 0.28 -12.94
C SER A 319 -2.29 1.11 -12.00
N SER A 320 -2.59 1.10 -10.69
CA SER A 320 -1.81 1.82 -9.68
C SER A 320 -0.42 1.22 -9.49
N PHE A 321 -0.33 -0.12 -9.43
CA PHE A 321 0.95 -0.80 -9.24
C PHE A 321 1.85 -0.63 -10.45
N LYS A 322 1.32 -0.83 -11.66
CA LYS A 322 2.04 -0.58 -12.91
C LYS A 322 2.59 0.84 -12.97
N LYS A 323 1.76 1.85 -12.71
CA LYS A 323 2.18 3.25 -12.68
C LYS A 323 3.32 3.47 -11.69
N HIS A 324 3.23 2.93 -10.48
CA HIS A 324 4.29 3.04 -9.47
C HIS A 324 5.60 2.36 -9.91
N ILE A 325 5.52 1.20 -10.57
CA ILE A 325 6.69 0.51 -11.13
C ILE A 325 7.32 1.33 -12.26
N GLU A 326 6.54 1.89 -13.17
CA GLU A 326 7.04 2.75 -14.26
C GLU A 326 7.75 4.00 -13.72
N GLU A 327 7.12 4.71 -12.78
CA GLU A 327 7.73 5.86 -12.09
C GLU A 327 9.01 5.46 -11.34
N SER A 328 9.02 4.27 -10.73
CA SER A 328 10.21 3.75 -10.03
C SER A 328 11.34 3.38 -10.99
N LEU A 329 11.04 2.78 -12.14
CA LEU A 329 12.03 2.49 -13.18
C LEU A 329 12.60 3.79 -13.78
N GLU A 330 11.76 4.81 -13.97
CA GLU A 330 12.22 6.13 -14.42
C GLU A 330 13.17 6.78 -13.40
N LYS A 331 12.85 6.69 -12.09
CA LYS A 331 13.74 7.12 -11.01
C LYS A 331 15.05 6.33 -11.02
N LEU A 332 14.99 5.00 -11.14
CA LEU A 332 16.15 4.12 -11.19
C LEU A 332 17.13 4.52 -12.29
N ASN A 333 16.61 4.83 -13.49
CA ASN A 333 17.43 5.25 -14.63
C ASN A 333 18.10 6.63 -14.45
N LYS A 334 17.60 7.45 -13.53
CA LYS A 334 18.18 8.77 -13.20
C LYS A 334 19.30 8.68 -12.14
N ILE A 335 19.40 7.57 -11.41
CA ILE A 335 20.43 7.37 -10.38
C ILE A 335 21.77 7.10 -11.06
N LYS A 336 22.75 7.98 -10.84
CA LYS A 336 24.10 7.85 -11.41
C LYS A 336 25.02 6.94 -10.60
N ASP A 337 24.82 6.88 -9.28
CA ASP A 337 25.62 6.04 -8.39
C ASP A 337 25.19 4.57 -8.52
N GLU A 338 26.13 3.70 -8.88
CA GLU A 338 25.83 2.30 -9.17
C GLU A 338 25.40 1.51 -7.91
N GLU A 339 25.91 1.88 -6.73
CA GLU A 339 25.54 1.23 -5.47
C GLU A 339 24.12 1.61 -5.04
N GLU A 340 23.79 2.90 -5.14
CA GLU A 340 22.44 3.43 -4.91
C GLU A 340 21.45 2.86 -5.92
N ARG A 341 21.84 2.76 -7.19
CA ARG A 341 21.03 2.14 -8.25
C ARG A 341 20.70 0.69 -7.90
N LYS A 342 21.68 -0.12 -7.49
CA LYS A 342 21.45 -1.51 -7.04
C LYS A 342 20.53 -1.60 -5.82
N LYS A 343 20.69 -0.69 -4.86
CA LYS A 343 19.80 -0.65 -3.68
C LYS A 343 18.36 -0.33 -4.08
N TYR A 344 18.18 0.63 -4.98
CA TYR A 344 16.84 1.01 -5.46
C TYR A 344 16.21 -0.07 -6.34
N ASP A 345 17.00 -0.77 -7.16
CA ASP A 345 16.55 -1.93 -7.91
C ASP A 345 16.07 -3.07 -6.99
N HIS A 346 16.78 -3.28 -5.88
CA HIS A 346 16.36 -4.21 -4.82
C HIS A 346 15.04 -3.78 -4.14
N TYR A 347 14.78 -2.48 -4.02
CA TYR A 347 13.48 -1.99 -3.55
C TYR A 347 12.34 -2.39 -4.49
N ILE A 348 12.52 -2.20 -5.80
CA ILE A 348 11.54 -2.61 -6.82
C ILE A 348 11.30 -4.12 -6.75
N THR A 349 12.37 -4.90 -6.72
CA THR A 349 12.29 -6.37 -6.63
C THR A 349 11.55 -6.83 -5.37
N ARG A 350 11.78 -6.17 -4.22
CA ARG A 350 11.07 -6.48 -2.97
C ARG A 350 9.57 -6.19 -2.98
N LEU A 351 9.12 -5.23 -3.80
CA LEU A 351 7.68 -5.02 -4.00
C LEU A 351 7.05 -6.24 -4.67
N PHE A 352 7.70 -6.79 -5.70
CA PHE A 352 7.26 -8.03 -6.34
C PHE A 352 7.34 -9.24 -5.41
N ALA A 353 8.38 -9.34 -4.57
CA ALA A 353 8.47 -10.40 -3.56
C ALA A 353 7.30 -10.40 -2.55
N SER A 354 6.68 -9.25 -2.33
CA SER A 354 5.48 -9.15 -1.47
C SER A 354 4.19 -9.36 -2.27
N PHE A 355 4.15 -8.84 -3.50
CA PHE A 355 3.02 -8.91 -4.41
C PHE A 355 2.78 -10.32 -4.97
N CYS A 356 3.79 -10.91 -5.63
CA CYS A 356 3.66 -12.13 -6.43
C CYS A 356 3.14 -13.32 -5.60
N PRO A 357 3.74 -13.70 -4.46
CA PRO A 357 3.21 -14.82 -3.68
C PRO A 357 1.78 -14.59 -3.20
N THR A 358 1.43 -13.35 -2.87
CA THR A 358 0.07 -13.00 -2.43
C THR A 358 -0.93 -13.09 -3.58
N PHE A 359 -0.59 -12.51 -4.72
CA PHE A 359 -1.41 -12.58 -5.93
C PHE A 359 -1.58 -14.03 -6.41
N PHE A 360 -0.50 -14.81 -6.46
CA PHE A 360 -0.51 -16.20 -6.89
C PHE A 360 -1.38 -17.11 -6.02
N ASN A 361 -1.45 -16.85 -4.71
CA ASN A 361 -2.29 -17.61 -3.79
C ASN A 361 -3.78 -17.22 -3.80
N GLU A 362 -4.14 -16.10 -4.44
CA GLU A 362 -5.49 -15.55 -4.35
C GLU A 362 -6.20 -15.50 -5.70
N ILE A 363 -5.45 -15.54 -6.82
CA ILE A 363 -5.99 -15.37 -8.17
C ILE A 363 -7.00 -16.44 -8.59
N ASP A 364 -6.81 -17.71 -8.25
CA ASP A 364 -7.78 -18.78 -8.58
C ASP A 364 -9.13 -18.52 -7.89
N SER A 365 -9.09 -18.00 -6.65
CA SER A 365 -10.29 -17.68 -5.86
C SER A 365 -10.94 -16.35 -6.23
N ALA A 366 -10.31 -15.55 -7.10
CA ALA A 366 -10.83 -14.24 -7.49
C ALA A 366 -12.07 -14.42 -8.40
N PRO A 367 -13.19 -13.73 -8.14
CA PRO A 367 -14.43 -13.87 -8.92
C PRO A 367 -14.27 -13.59 -10.43
N SER A 368 -13.24 -12.84 -10.81
CA SER A 368 -12.97 -12.36 -12.15
C SER A 368 -11.62 -12.83 -12.70
N ASN A 369 -11.08 -13.97 -12.22
CA ASN A 369 -9.75 -14.48 -12.57
C ASN A 369 -9.40 -14.40 -14.07
N TYR A 370 -10.31 -14.83 -14.96
CA TYR A 370 -10.14 -14.74 -16.41
C TYR A 370 -9.98 -13.30 -16.90
N SER A 371 -10.86 -12.39 -16.44
CA SER A 371 -10.78 -10.96 -16.79
C SER A 371 -9.50 -10.34 -16.26
N ILE A 372 -9.03 -10.77 -15.08
CA ILE A 372 -7.79 -10.28 -14.50
C ILE A 372 -6.63 -10.60 -15.43
N TRP A 373 -6.49 -11.84 -15.90
CA TRP A 373 -5.39 -12.20 -16.79
C TRP A 373 -5.48 -11.58 -18.19
N GLU A 374 -6.68 -11.42 -18.73
CA GLU A 374 -6.87 -10.94 -20.10
C GLU A 374 -6.85 -9.41 -20.22
N HIS A 375 -7.38 -8.71 -19.22
CA HIS A 375 -7.65 -7.28 -19.29
C HIS A 375 -6.86 -6.44 -18.28
N ASP A 376 -6.65 -6.94 -17.05
CA ASP A 376 -6.07 -6.13 -15.97
C ASP A 376 -4.56 -6.36 -15.77
N PHE A 377 -4.11 -7.61 -15.84
CA PHE A 377 -2.71 -7.99 -15.67
C PHE A 377 -1.88 -7.45 -16.83
N PRO A 378 -0.82 -6.64 -16.57
CA PRO A 378 -0.06 -6.00 -17.63
C PRO A 378 0.56 -7.01 -18.61
N LYS A 379 0.28 -6.84 -19.91
CA LYS A 379 0.76 -7.76 -20.96
C LYS A 379 2.29 -7.79 -21.04
N GLU A 380 2.93 -6.66 -20.75
CA GLU A 380 4.39 -6.52 -20.69
C GLU A 380 5.06 -7.23 -19.50
N TRP A 381 4.27 -7.67 -18.51
CA TRP A 381 4.75 -8.40 -17.34
C TRP A 381 4.69 -9.91 -17.54
N LYS A 382 3.92 -10.39 -18.52
CA LYS A 382 3.86 -11.82 -18.89
C LYS A 382 5.21 -12.28 -19.43
N ILE A 383 5.57 -13.52 -19.17
CA ILE A 383 6.81 -14.12 -19.64
C ILE A 383 6.58 -14.63 -21.06
N SER A 384 6.95 -13.79 -22.04
CA SER A 384 6.82 -14.07 -23.46
C SER A 384 8.02 -13.53 -24.23
N MET A 385 8.19 -13.98 -25.47
CA MET A 385 9.29 -13.51 -26.31
C MET A 385 9.18 -12.03 -26.69
N ALA A 386 7.98 -11.45 -26.62
CA ALA A 386 7.76 -10.02 -26.83
C ALA A 386 8.34 -9.14 -25.70
N ASN A 387 8.53 -9.71 -24.51
CA ASN A 387 8.84 -8.96 -23.29
C ASN A 387 10.28 -9.15 -22.77
N THR A 388 11.16 -9.77 -23.55
CA THR A 388 12.55 -10.09 -23.15
C THR A 388 13.41 -8.86 -22.80
N LYS A 389 13.04 -7.67 -23.29
CA LYS A 389 13.74 -6.41 -22.99
C LYS A 389 13.37 -5.80 -21.64
N SER A 390 12.25 -6.22 -21.04
CA SER A 390 11.79 -5.73 -19.75
C SER A 390 12.43 -6.55 -18.62
N GLY A 391 12.89 -5.90 -17.56
CA GLY A 391 13.39 -6.59 -16.37
C GLY A 391 12.27 -7.24 -15.53
N ILE A 392 11.03 -6.73 -15.65
CA ILE A 392 9.90 -7.14 -14.79
C ILE A 392 9.50 -8.61 -14.99
N PRO A 393 9.36 -9.15 -16.21
CA PRO A 393 9.13 -10.59 -16.40
C PRO A 393 10.19 -11.47 -15.73
N GLY A 394 11.45 -11.03 -15.70
CA GLY A 394 12.53 -11.73 -15.00
C GLY A 394 12.35 -11.75 -13.48
N VAL A 395 11.88 -10.64 -12.90
CA VAL A 395 11.52 -10.56 -11.48
C VAL A 395 10.32 -11.46 -11.16
N ILE A 396 9.26 -11.42 -11.97
CA ILE A 396 8.07 -12.27 -11.80
C ILE A 396 8.44 -13.75 -11.92
N LEU A 397 9.30 -14.09 -12.88
CA LEU A 397 9.82 -15.45 -13.01
C LEU A 397 10.57 -15.88 -11.75
N HIS A 398 11.43 -15.03 -11.20
CA HIS A 398 12.16 -15.34 -9.97
C HIS A 398 11.19 -15.68 -8.83
N GLU A 399 10.18 -14.85 -8.61
CA GLU A 399 9.17 -15.08 -7.57
C GLU A 399 8.32 -16.34 -7.85
N PHE A 400 7.97 -16.59 -9.11
CA PHE A 400 7.28 -17.81 -9.52
C PHE A 400 8.12 -19.06 -9.21
N LEU A 401 9.42 -19.03 -9.51
CA LEU A 401 10.31 -20.17 -9.26
C LEU A 401 10.44 -20.48 -7.77
N GLN A 402 10.49 -19.46 -6.91
CA GLN A 402 10.50 -19.65 -5.45
C GLN A 402 9.15 -20.21 -4.95
N TRP A 403 8.04 -19.63 -5.42
CA TRP A 403 6.71 -20.01 -4.99
C TRP A 403 6.29 -21.41 -5.46
N SER A 404 6.66 -21.81 -6.68
CA SER A 404 6.23 -23.07 -7.30
C SER A 404 7.06 -24.29 -6.88
N ARG A 405 8.24 -24.10 -6.29
CA ARG A 405 9.23 -25.15 -6.02
C ARG A 405 8.66 -26.43 -5.42
N ASP A 406 7.86 -26.31 -4.36
CA ASP A 406 7.29 -27.46 -3.65
C ASP A 406 5.86 -27.81 -4.13
N ARG A 407 5.39 -27.15 -5.20
CA ARG A 407 4.03 -27.27 -5.75
C ARG A 407 3.98 -28.03 -7.07
N ILE A 408 5.09 -28.12 -7.81
CA ILE A 408 5.17 -28.74 -9.15
C ILE A 408 4.77 -30.22 -9.15
N PHE A 409 5.22 -31.00 -8.18
CA PHE A 409 4.97 -32.44 -8.13
C PHE A 409 3.79 -32.77 -7.24
N LYS A 410 2.97 -33.72 -7.69
CA LYS A 410 1.79 -34.17 -6.96
C LYS A 410 2.23 -34.89 -5.69
N SER A 411 1.75 -34.43 -4.54
CA SER A 411 2.01 -35.10 -3.27
C SER A 411 1.16 -36.36 -3.14
N ASP A 412 1.72 -37.43 -2.58
CA ASP A 412 1.04 -38.74 -2.43
C ASP A 412 -0.28 -38.67 -1.62
N LYS A 413 -0.54 -37.55 -0.92
CA LYS A 413 -1.75 -37.30 -0.11
C LYS A 413 -2.84 -36.49 -0.80
N LYS A 414 -2.58 -35.87 -1.96
CA LYS A 414 -3.55 -34.98 -2.65
C LYS A 414 -4.07 -35.65 -3.92
N VAL A 415 -5.39 -35.75 -4.02
CA VAL A 415 -6.06 -36.32 -5.20
C VAL A 415 -6.17 -35.27 -6.31
N ASP A 416 -6.39 -34.00 -5.96
CA ASP A 416 -6.65 -32.92 -6.90
C ASP A 416 -5.38 -32.15 -7.29
N PHE A 417 -5.41 -31.56 -8.49
CA PHE A 417 -4.40 -30.63 -8.97
C PHE A 417 -4.40 -29.33 -8.15
N ASP A 418 -3.24 -28.70 -8.07
CA ASP A 418 -3.06 -27.35 -7.54
C ASP A 418 -3.62 -26.33 -8.54
N LYS A 419 -4.82 -25.84 -8.24
CA LYS A 419 -5.55 -24.87 -9.08
C LYS A 419 -4.82 -23.54 -9.16
N ASP A 420 -4.30 -23.04 -8.05
CA ASP A 420 -3.51 -21.80 -8.04
C ASP A 420 -2.30 -21.92 -8.97
N LEU A 421 -1.57 -23.05 -8.91
CA LEU A 421 -0.40 -23.28 -9.76
C LEU A 421 -0.79 -23.31 -11.24
N THR A 422 -1.86 -24.03 -11.54
CA THR A 422 -2.44 -24.11 -12.90
C THR A 422 -2.81 -22.72 -13.41
N GLU A 423 -3.56 -21.95 -12.64
CA GLU A 423 -4.04 -20.62 -13.02
C GLU A 423 -2.87 -19.65 -13.23
N VAL A 424 -1.89 -19.65 -12.32
CA VAL A 424 -0.70 -18.79 -12.41
C VAL A 424 0.15 -19.13 -13.62
N ILE A 425 0.42 -20.42 -13.89
CA ILE A 425 1.22 -20.84 -15.05
C ILE A 425 0.55 -20.38 -16.35
N ASN A 426 -0.76 -20.64 -16.50
CA ASN A 426 -1.50 -20.25 -17.70
C ASN A 426 -1.57 -18.72 -17.87
N GLY A 427 -1.63 -17.98 -16.76
CA GLY A 427 -1.67 -16.52 -16.76
C GLY A 427 -0.33 -15.85 -17.14
N ILE A 428 0.77 -16.31 -16.54
CA ILE A 428 2.10 -15.68 -16.74
C ILE A 428 2.83 -16.21 -17.98
N PHE A 429 2.51 -17.42 -18.45
CA PHE A 429 3.09 -18.05 -19.64
C PHE A 429 2.01 -18.31 -20.73
N PRO A 430 1.45 -17.26 -21.36
CA PRO A 430 0.25 -17.40 -22.19
C PRO A 430 0.44 -18.21 -23.49
N ASN A 431 1.67 -18.33 -23.98
CA ASN A 431 1.97 -18.88 -25.31
C ASN A 431 2.83 -20.14 -25.28
N VAL A 432 3.01 -20.78 -24.13
CA VAL A 432 3.81 -22.00 -24.05
C VAL A 432 3.04 -23.21 -24.56
N HIS A 433 3.77 -24.19 -25.09
CA HIS A 433 3.24 -25.48 -25.50
C HIS A 433 3.02 -26.34 -24.27
N SER A 434 1.79 -26.85 -24.09
CA SER A 434 1.37 -27.47 -22.83
C SER A 434 2.22 -28.65 -22.39
N SER A 435 2.45 -29.65 -23.26
CA SER A 435 3.20 -30.86 -22.91
C SER A 435 4.70 -30.57 -22.69
N LEU A 436 5.34 -29.88 -23.64
CA LEU A 436 6.75 -29.50 -23.57
C LEU A 436 7.07 -28.62 -22.36
N PHE A 437 6.22 -27.64 -22.04
CA PHE A 437 6.49 -26.76 -20.89
C PHE A 437 6.22 -27.46 -19.56
N THR A 438 5.21 -28.34 -19.48
CA THR A 438 5.02 -29.22 -18.33
C THR A 438 6.26 -30.08 -18.11
N SER A 439 6.75 -30.70 -19.19
CA SER A 439 7.96 -31.52 -19.18
C SER A 439 9.20 -30.75 -18.75
N PHE A 440 9.35 -29.54 -19.27
CA PHE A 440 10.41 -28.63 -18.88
C PHE A 440 10.37 -28.32 -17.39
N LEU A 441 9.22 -27.90 -16.84
CA LEU A 441 9.10 -27.56 -15.42
C LEU A 441 9.38 -28.77 -14.53
N MET A 442 8.90 -29.96 -14.90
CA MET A 442 9.22 -31.18 -14.17
C MET A 442 10.73 -31.45 -14.18
N LEU A 443 11.39 -31.37 -15.34
CA LEU A 443 12.85 -31.54 -15.46
C LEU A 443 13.65 -30.43 -14.78
N PHE A 444 13.11 -29.22 -14.70
CA PHE A 444 13.72 -28.07 -14.06
C PHE A 444 13.77 -28.22 -12.54
N PHE A 445 12.67 -28.69 -11.94
CA PHE A 445 12.57 -28.87 -10.49
C PHE A 445 13.01 -30.26 -10.00
N SER A 446 13.29 -31.20 -10.92
CA SER A 446 13.92 -32.49 -10.60
C SER A 446 15.44 -32.42 -10.65
N ALA A 447 16.12 -33.09 -9.72
CA ALA A 447 17.56 -33.35 -9.86
C ALA A 447 17.86 -34.40 -10.95
N GLU A 448 17.01 -35.42 -11.06
CA GLU A 448 17.21 -36.62 -11.88
C GLU A 448 16.03 -36.84 -12.84
N VAL A 449 16.28 -37.36 -14.04
CA VAL A 449 15.21 -37.67 -15.01
C VAL A 449 14.27 -38.73 -14.43
N LYS A 450 14.83 -39.74 -13.76
CA LYS A 450 14.07 -40.81 -13.10
C LYS A 450 13.01 -40.25 -12.16
N TYR A 451 13.40 -39.34 -11.27
CA TYR A 451 12.47 -38.71 -10.34
C TYR A 451 11.36 -37.94 -11.06
N ALA A 452 11.69 -37.20 -12.12
CA ALA A 452 10.69 -36.48 -12.91
C ALA A 452 9.70 -37.44 -13.59
N ILE A 453 10.14 -38.59 -14.09
CA ILE A 453 9.25 -39.57 -14.76
C ILE A 453 8.38 -40.32 -13.76
N GLU A 454 8.93 -40.66 -12.59
CA GLU A 454 8.18 -41.38 -11.56
C GLU A 454 7.10 -40.53 -10.90
N LYS A 455 7.30 -39.21 -10.83
CA LYS A 455 6.35 -38.27 -10.22
C LYS A 455 5.39 -37.69 -11.23
N GLU A 456 4.18 -37.39 -10.75
CA GLU A 456 3.16 -36.74 -11.56
C GLU A 456 3.21 -35.21 -11.39
N PRO A 457 2.94 -34.43 -12.45
CA PRO A 457 2.72 -33.00 -12.30
C PRO A 457 1.46 -32.75 -11.47
N ASN A 458 1.51 -31.73 -10.62
CA ASN A 458 0.40 -31.28 -9.79
C ASN A 458 -0.40 -30.13 -10.43
N PHE A 459 -0.19 -29.88 -11.71
CA PHE A 459 -0.82 -28.81 -12.47
C PHE A 459 -1.09 -29.27 -13.89
N TYR A 460 -1.85 -28.47 -14.63
CA TYR A 460 -1.98 -28.63 -16.07
C TYR A 460 -1.84 -27.28 -16.78
N ILE A 461 -1.50 -27.33 -18.06
CA ILE A 461 -1.43 -26.15 -18.92
C ILE A 461 -2.52 -26.30 -19.97
N LEU A 462 -3.31 -25.24 -20.15
CA LEU A 462 -4.38 -25.23 -21.14
C LEU A 462 -3.79 -25.47 -22.53
N GLY A 463 -4.42 -26.37 -23.28
CA GLY A 463 -3.98 -26.73 -24.62
C GLY A 463 -4.17 -25.60 -25.65
N THR A 464 -3.70 -25.85 -26.86
CA THR A 464 -3.80 -24.93 -27.99
C THR A 464 -5.27 -24.59 -28.33
N SER A 465 -5.66 -23.34 -28.15
CA SER A 465 -6.96 -22.80 -28.58
C SER A 465 -6.79 -21.85 -29.76
N VAL A 466 -7.72 -21.84 -30.72
CA VAL A 466 -7.71 -20.88 -31.84
C VAL A 466 -9.05 -20.19 -31.94
N SER A 467 -9.06 -18.86 -32.10
CA SER A 467 -10.27 -18.09 -32.36
C SER A 467 -10.48 -17.99 -33.88
N TRP A 468 -11.66 -18.36 -34.38
CA TRP A 468 -12.01 -18.17 -35.78
C TRP A 468 -13.45 -17.67 -35.93
N THR A 469 -13.71 -16.96 -37.02
CA THR A 469 -15.05 -16.61 -37.51
C THR A 469 -15.25 -17.32 -38.84
N GLY A 470 -16.16 -18.29 -38.90
CA GLY A 470 -16.51 -18.98 -40.14
C GLY A 470 -17.38 -18.10 -41.05
N SER A 471 -17.33 -18.33 -42.36
CA SER A 471 -18.32 -17.76 -43.28
C SER A 471 -19.56 -18.67 -43.34
N ALA A 472 -20.72 -18.11 -43.64
CA ALA A 472 -21.98 -18.88 -43.75
C ALA A 472 -21.97 -19.90 -44.92
N GLU A 473 -20.98 -19.82 -45.80
CA GLU A 473 -20.83 -20.64 -47.01
C GLU A 473 -19.76 -21.74 -46.87
N GLU A 474 -19.03 -21.80 -45.75
CA GLU A 474 -17.96 -22.78 -45.53
C GLU A 474 -18.54 -24.17 -45.20
N SER A 475 -18.13 -25.20 -45.96
CA SER A 475 -18.54 -26.58 -45.67
C SER A 475 -17.93 -27.06 -44.35
N GLU A 476 -18.59 -27.99 -43.67
CA GLU A 476 -18.09 -28.55 -42.39
C GLU A 476 -16.70 -29.21 -42.56
N VAL A 477 -16.47 -29.88 -43.68
CA VAL A 477 -15.17 -30.53 -43.99
C VAL A 477 -14.06 -29.51 -44.20
N ASP A 478 -14.34 -28.41 -44.91
CA ASP A 478 -13.36 -27.35 -45.13
C ASP A 478 -13.06 -26.59 -43.83
N ARG A 479 -14.09 -26.38 -43.01
CA ARG A 479 -13.97 -25.80 -41.67
C ARG A 479 -13.06 -26.64 -40.78
N ASP A 480 -13.29 -27.95 -40.72
CA ASP A 480 -12.51 -28.85 -39.86
C ASP A 480 -11.05 -28.96 -40.32
N LYS A 481 -10.83 -29.03 -41.65
CA LYS A 481 -9.47 -29.03 -42.22
C LYS A 481 -8.72 -27.73 -41.93
N ARG A 482 -9.41 -26.59 -42.02
CA ARG A 482 -8.85 -25.27 -41.69
C ARG A 482 -8.56 -25.14 -40.20
N LEU A 483 -9.48 -25.61 -39.35
CA LEU A 483 -9.31 -25.64 -37.91
C LEU A 483 -8.09 -26.47 -37.52
N ALA A 484 -7.96 -27.69 -38.05
CA ALA A 484 -6.80 -28.55 -37.83
C ALA A 484 -5.51 -27.87 -38.29
N LYS A 485 -5.51 -27.19 -39.45
CA LYS A 485 -4.36 -26.43 -39.93
C LYS A 485 -3.99 -25.28 -38.99
N MET A 486 -4.97 -24.54 -38.46
CA MET A 486 -4.74 -23.45 -37.51
C MET A 486 -4.23 -23.98 -36.15
N MET A 487 -4.81 -25.06 -35.64
CA MET A 487 -4.35 -25.71 -34.42
C MET A 487 -2.91 -26.20 -34.55
N ASN A 488 -2.56 -26.86 -35.65
CA ASN A 488 -1.19 -27.33 -35.90
C ASN A 488 -0.21 -26.15 -36.04
N ALA A 489 -0.57 -25.11 -36.80
CA ALA A 489 0.28 -23.94 -36.93
C ALA A 489 0.50 -23.22 -35.60
N LYS A 490 -0.55 -23.12 -34.77
CA LYS A 490 -0.43 -22.53 -33.43
C LYS A 490 0.40 -23.42 -32.51
N ALA A 491 0.21 -24.74 -32.53
CA ALA A 491 1.00 -25.68 -31.74
C ALA A 491 2.50 -25.55 -32.08
N GLU A 492 2.87 -25.54 -33.36
CA GLU A 492 4.25 -25.35 -33.79
C GLU A 492 4.82 -23.99 -33.35
N SER A 493 4.05 -22.91 -33.50
CA SER A 493 4.45 -21.60 -32.98
C SER A 493 4.66 -21.60 -31.46
N GLN A 494 3.81 -22.31 -30.71
CA GLN A 494 3.96 -22.46 -29.26
C GLN A 494 5.18 -23.30 -28.90
N LYS A 495 5.51 -24.34 -29.66
CA LYS A 495 6.75 -25.12 -29.47
C LYS A 495 7.97 -24.22 -29.62
N GLU A 496 8.05 -23.48 -30.72
CA GLU A 496 9.15 -22.55 -30.98
C GLU A 496 9.27 -21.49 -29.87
N GLU A 497 8.15 -20.90 -29.46
CA GLU A 497 8.14 -19.91 -28.38
C GLU A 497 8.57 -20.53 -27.03
N THR A 498 8.14 -21.75 -26.73
CA THR A 498 8.54 -22.48 -25.51
C THR A 498 10.04 -22.66 -25.41
N ILE A 499 10.66 -23.13 -26.50
CA ILE A 499 12.12 -23.33 -26.56
C ILE A 499 12.86 -22.00 -26.37
N LYS A 500 12.40 -20.94 -27.05
CA LYS A 500 12.99 -19.60 -26.90
C LYS A 500 12.81 -19.05 -25.48
N ILE A 501 11.66 -19.27 -24.83
CA ILE A 501 11.43 -18.87 -23.44
C ILE A 501 12.43 -19.58 -22.51
N ILE A 502 12.60 -20.90 -22.65
CA ILE A 502 13.55 -21.67 -21.84
C ILE A 502 14.96 -21.08 -21.94
N PHE A 503 15.45 -20.79 -23.15
CA PHE A 503 16.78 -20.22 -23.32
C PHE A 503 16.92 -18.81 -22.78
N ASN A 504 15.95 -17.93 -23.04
CA ASN A 504 16.06 -16.52 -22.68
C ASN A 504 15.80 -16.25 -21.19
N PHE A 505 14.93 -17.04 -20.57
CA PHE A 505 14.49 -16.78 -19.20
C PHE A 505 15.07 -17.77 -18.17
N PHE A 506 15.25 -19.04 -18.53
CA PHE A 506 15.59 -20.09 -17.57
C PHE A 506 17.05 -20.56 -17.62
N SER A 507 17.79 -20.25 -18.70
CA SER A 507 19.16 -20.78 -18.90
C SER A 507 20.15 -20.44 -17.77
N HIS A 508 19.93 -19.33 -17.06
CA HIS A 508 20.75 -18.93 -15.90
C HIS A 508 20.38 -19.64 -14.59
N TYR A 509 19.16 -20.19 -14.50
CA TYR A 509 18.63 -20.84 -13.31
C TYR A 509 18.70 -22.36 -13.39
N TRP A 510 18.62 -22.94 -14.60
CA TRP A 510 18.54 -24.38 -14.77
C TRP A 510 19.93 -25.02 -14.78
N ASP A 511 20.29 -25.83 -13.78
CA ASP A 511 21.63 -26.44 -13.68
C ASP A 511 22.04 -27.29 -14.91
N LYS A 512 21.05 -27.82 -15.62
CA LYS A 512 21.20 -28.56 -16.87
C LYS A 512 21.63 -27.67 -18.05
N LEU A 513 21.39 -26.35 -17.99
CA LEU A 513 21.87 -25.37 -19.00
C LEU A 513 22.84 -24.32 -18.45
N LYS A 514 22.90 -24.15 -17.13
CA LYS A 514 23.79 -23.23 -16.43
C LYS A 514 25.21 -23.73 -16.55
N ILE A 515 26.09 -22.89 -17.06
CA ILE A 515 27.52 -23.22 -17.17
C ILE A 515 28.23 -22.53 -16.02
N THR A 516 28.68 -23.32 -15.05
CA THR A 516 29.62 -22.87 -14.02
C THR A 516 31.03 -23.02 -14.58
N LEU A 517 31.74 -21.91 -14.68
CA LEU A 517 33.17 -21.92 -15.02
C LEU A 517 33.93 -22.54 -13.85
N ASP A 518 34.55 -23.69 -14.08
CA ASP A 518 35.48 -24.31 -13.16
C ASP A 518 36.89 -23.70 -13.33
N ASN A 519 37.76 -23.89 -12.33
CA ASN A 519 39.11 -23.31 -12.34
C ASN A 519 39.94 -23.74 -13.57
N ASN A 520 39.62 -24.87 -14.21
CA ASN A 520 40.35 -25.39 -15.37
C ASN A 520 39.99 -24.66 -16.68
N ASN A 521 38.77 -24.14 -16.82
CA ASN A 521 38.33 -23.43 -18.02
C ASN A 521 38.25 -21.91 -17.84
N LYS A 522 38.43 -21.42 -16.61
CA LYS A 522 38.31 -20.00 -16.27
C LYS A 522 39.28 -19.12 -17.06
N ASP A 523 40.56 -19.50 -17.12
CA ASP A 523 41.58 -18.74 -17.85
C ASP A 523 41.30 -18.74 -19.36
N THR A 524 40.84 -19.86 -19.91
CA THR A 524 40.46 -20.00 -21.32
C THR A 524 39.22 -19.14 -21.65
N TRP A 525 38.27 -19.04 -20.72
CA TRP A 525 37.07 -18.24 -20.85
C TRP A 525 37.35 -16.74 -20.71
N GLU A 526 38.13 -16.34 -19.71
CA GLU A 526 38.50 -14.94 -19.47
C GLU A 526 39.29 -14.37 -20.65
N ASN A 527 40.14 -15.18 -21.29
CA ASN A 527 40.93 -14.80 -22.47
C ASN A 527 40.22 -15.01 -23.81
N ALA A 528 39.01 -15.59 -23.84
CA ALA A 528 38.23 -15.80 -25.06
C ALA A 528 37.49 -14.53 -25.50
N ASP A 529 37.44 -14.30 -26.82
CA ASP A 529 36.55 -13.29 -27.40
C ASP A 529 35.08 -13.71 -27.27
N ASN A 530 34.15 -12.78 -27.52
CA ASN A 530 32.72 -13.05 -27.36
C ASN A 530 32.24 -14.22 -28.23
N LYS A 531 32.78 -14.37 -29.45
CA LYS A 531 32.40 -15.44 -30.38
C LYS A 531 32.86 -16.81 -29.87
N LYS A 532 34.05 -16.91 -29.31
CA LYS A 532 34.60 -18.12 -28.71
C LYS A 532 33.87 -18.47 -27.41
N ARG A 533 33.50 -17.48 -26.58
CA ARG A 533 32.65 -17.69 -25.40
C ARG A 533 31.28 -18.26 -25.78
N GLU A 534 30.62 -17.70 -26.79
CA GLU A 534 29.35 -18.24 -27.30
C GLU A 534 29.48 -19.69 -27.79
N SER A 535 30.53 -19.97 -28.56
CA SER A 535 30.81 -21.33 -29.04
C SER A 535 31.04 -22.31 -27.88
N MET A 536 31.80 -21.92 -26.85
CA MET A 536 32.00 -22.72 -25.65
C MET A 536 30.68 -22.96 -24.89
N LEU A 537 29.81 -21.95 -24.77
CA LEU A 537 28.48 -22.13 -24.16
C LEU A 537 27.62 -23.11 -24.94
N LYS A 538 27.62 -23.01 -26.27
CA LYS A 538 26.87 -23.91 -27.15
C LYS A 538 27.33 -25.36 -26.95
N ILE A 539 28.65 -25.61 -26.99
CA ILE A 539 29.22 -26.95 -26.80
C ILE A 539 28.84 -27.53 -25.43
N ALA A 540 29.07 -26.78 -24.35
CA ALA A 540 28.80 -27.27 -23.00
C ALA A 540 27.30 -27.50 -22.75
N ARG A 541 26.41 -26.66 -23.28
CA ARG A 541 24.95 -26.90 -23.22
C ARG A 541 24.55 -28.14 -24.03
N LYS A 542 25.13 -28.31 -25.22
CA LYS A 542 24.89 -29.48 -26.06
C LYS A 542 25.28 -30.78 -25.33
N GLU A 543 26.48 -30.83 -24.77
CA GLU A 543 26.95 -32.00 -24.01
C GLU A 543 26.05 -32.35 -22.82
N LYS A 544 25.55 -31.34 -22.08
CA LYS A 544 24.63 -31.57 -20.96
C LYS A 544 23.28 -32.12 -21.44
N LEU A 545 22.73 -31.57 -22.52
CA LEU A 545 21.46 -32.03 -23.10
C LEU A 545 21.58 -33.44 -23.69
N GLU A 546 22.69 -33.76 -24.35
CA GLU A 546 22.96 -35.12 -24.86
C GLU A 546 23.02 -36.14 -23.71
N LYS A 547 23.63 -35.79 -22.57
CA LYS A 547 23.61 -36.66 -21.38
C LYS A 547 22.19 -36.92 -20.88
N ILE A 548 21.34 -35.90 -20.86
CA ILE A 548 19.93 -36.03 -20.46
C ILE A 548 19.18 -36.89 -21.48
N LYS A 549 19.43 -36.71 -22.78
CA LYS A 549 18.86 -37.54 -23.84
C LYS A 549 19.18 -39.03 -23.62
N VAL A 550 20.46 -39.34 -23.40
CA VAL A 550 20.92 -40.71 -23.11
C VAL A 550 20.27 -41.27 -21.84
N GLU A 551 20.12 -40.46 -20.79
CA GLU A 551 19.44 -40.85 -19.54
C GLU A 551 17.97 -41.21 -19.79
N ILE A 552 17.23 -40.38 -20.53
CA ILE A 552 15.82 -40.61 -20.91
C ILE A 552 15.65 -41.90 -21.72
N GLU A 553 16.65 -42.23 -22.56
CA GLU A 553 16.64 -43.42 -23.42
C GLU A 553 17.23 -44.68 -22.77
N SER A 554 17.71 -44.58 -21.53
CA SER A 554 18.29 -45.72 -20.81
C SER A 554 17.28 -46.84 -20.57
N ASP A 555 17.79 -48.07 -20.47
CA ASP A 555 16.94 -49.26 -20.22
C ASP A 555 16.23 -49.17 -18.86
N GLU A 556 16.86 -48.53 -17.86
CA GLU A 556 16.24 -48.29 -16.55
C GLU A 556 14.98 -47.42 -16.68
N ILE A 557 15.06 -46.29 -17.38
CA ILE A 557 13.92 -45.40 -17.59
C ILE A 557 12.83 -46.08 -18.43
N LYS A 558 13.22 -46.79 -19.49
CA LYS A 558 12.26 -47.54 -20.32
C LYS A 558 11.51 -48.58 -19.48
N GLU A 559 12.19 -49.30 -18.59
CA GLU A 559 11.56 -50.28 -17.70
C GLU A 559 10.50 -49.63 -16.78
N ILE A 560 10.82 -48.48 -16.18
CA ILE A 560 9.90 -47.72 -15.32
C ILE A 560 8.63 -47.30 -16.07
N CYS A 561 8.74 -47.04 -17.38
CA CYS A 561 7.63 -46.63 -18.24
C CYS A 561 6.79 -47.79 -18.79
N LYS A 562 7.31 -49.03 -18.84
CA LYS A 562 6.62 -50.17 -19.50
C LYS A 562 5.22 -50.43 -18.95
N GLU A 563 5.03 -50.24 -17.65
CA GLU A 563 3.77 -50.54 -16.96
C GLU A 563 2.79 -49.34 -16.92
N SER A 564 3.15 -48.19 -17.50
CA SER A 564 2.32 -46.98 -17.44
C SER A 564 2.38 -46.17 -18.73
N GLU A 565 1.28 -46.18 -19.50
CA GLU A 565 1.13 -45.35 -20.72
C GLU A 565 1.39 -43.87 -20.44
N ARG A 566 1.00 -43.38 -19.26
CA ARG A 566 1.24 -42.00 -18.84
C ARG A 566 2.72 -41.69 -18.66
N LYS A 567 3.47 -42.57 -17.99
CA LYS A 567 4.93 -42.38 -17.82
C LYS A 567 5.64 -42.45 -19.18
N GLU A 568 5.20 -43.35 -20.05
CA GLU A 568 5.72 -43.43 -21.42
C GLU A 568 5.44 -42.15 -22.23
N LEU A 569 4.27 -41.53 -22.06
CA LEU A 569 3.97 -40.23 -22.66
C LEU A 569 4.93 -39.14 -22.15
N TYR A 570 5.16 -39.05 -20.83
CA TYR A 570 6.12 -38.10 -20.27
C TYR A 570 7.54 -38.35 -20.76
N ARG A 571 7.97 -39.61 -20.87
CA ARG A 571 9.28 -39.95 -21.45
C ARG A 571 9.42 -39.42 -22.88
N LYS A 572 8.37 -39.56 -23.70
CA LYS A 572 8.35 -39.04 -25.08
C LYS A 572 8.36 -37.51 -25.13
N ASP A 573 7.56 -36.85 -24.31
CA ASP A 573 7.55 -35.38 -24.23
C ASP A 573 8.91 -34.83 -23.74
N PHE A 574 9.57 -35.52 -22.81
CA PHE A 574 10.91 -35.16 -22.33
C PHE A 574 11.95 -35.29 -23.44
N LEU A 575 11.87 -36.37 -24.22
CA LEU A 575 12.75 -36.60 -25.36
C LEU A 575 12.55 -35.53 -26.43
N GLU A 576 11.30 -35.26 -26.82
CA GLU A 576 10.99 -34.21 -27.81
C GLU A 576 11.50 -32.84 -27.36
N LEU A 577 11.28 -32.48 -26.09
CA LEU A 577 11.79 -31.24 -25.52
C LEU A 577 13.32 -31.15 -25.66
N VAL A 578 14.06 -32.19 -25.28
CA VAL A 578 15.52 -32.20 -25.34
C VAL A 578 16.02 -32.13 -26.78
N GLU A 579 15.38 -32.82 -27.72
CA GLU A 579 15.72 -32.76 -29.14
C GLU A 579 15.50 -31.36 -29.73
N LEU A 580 14.39 -30.71 -29.39
CA LEU A 580 14.11 -29.34 -29.83
C LEU A 580 15.11 -28.34 -29.22
N LEU A 581 15.50 -28.52 -27.95
CA LEU A 581 16.55 -27.71 -27.32
C LEU A 581 17.92 -27.90 -27.99
N LEU A 582 18.27 -29.12 -28.36
CA LEU A 582 19.51 -29.43 -29.11
C LEU A 582 19.51 -28.77 -30.48
N LEU A 583 18.41 -28.89 -31.23
CA LEU A 583 18.25 -28.27 -32.55
C LEU A 583 18.38 -26.74 -32.48
N GLU A 584 17.84 -26.10 -31.45
CA GLU A 584 17.95 -24.65 -31.29
C GLU A 584 19.38 -24.19 -30.95
N ILE A 585 20.18 -25.00 -30.25
CA ILE A 585 21.60 -24.69 -29.99
C ILE A 585 22.43 -24.72 -31.27
N GLU A 586 22.06 -25.59 -32.21
CA GLU A 586 22.74 -25.77 -33.50
C GLU A 586 22.47 -24.64 -34.48
N LYS A 587 21.34 -23.93 -34.36
CA LYS A 587 21.09 -22.67 -35.06
C LYS A 587 22.00 -21.55 -34.54
#